data_AF-A0A6N8NQJ6-F1
#
_entry.id   AF-A0A6N8NQJ6-F1
#
_cell.length_a   1.000
_cell.length_b   1.000
_cell.length_c   1.000
_cell.angle_alpha   90.00
_cell.angle_beta   90.00
_cell.angle_gamma   90.00
#
_symmetry.space_group_name_H-M   'P 1'
#
loop_
_entity.id
_entity.type
_entity.pdbx_description
1 polymer ?
#
loop_
_entity_poly.entity_id
_entity_poly.type
_entity_poly.pdbx_seq_one_letter_code
_entity_poly.pdbx_strand_id
1 'polypeptide(L)'
;MKTFSDRWRQLDWDDIRLRINGKTAADVERALNASQLTRDDMMALLSPAASGYLEQLAQRAQRLTRQRFGNTVSFYVPLYLSNLCANDCT
;
A
#
# COMPACT_ATOMS: atom_id res chain seq x y z
N MET A 1 -21.59 -14.72 -12.31
CA MET A 1 -21.04 -13.60 -11.51
C MET A 1 -19.57 -13.91 -11.24
N LYS A 2 -18.61 -13.04 -11.57
CA LYS A 2 -17.19 -13.30 -11.26
C LYS A 2 -16.96 -13.07 -9.76
N THR A 3 -16.40 -14.05 -9.06
CA THR A 3 -16.07 -13.93 -7.63
C THR A 3 -14.67 -13.35 -7.43
N PHE A 4 -14.34 -12.92 -6.21
CA PHE A 4 -12.97 -12.51 -5.86
C PHE A 4 -11.96 -13.62 -6.14
N SER A 5 -12.29 -14.86 -5.78
CA SER A 5 -11.42 -16.03 -6.00
C SER A 5 -11.11 -16.24 -7.48
N ASP A 6 -12.06 -16.01 -8.38
CA ASP A 6 -11.83 -16.11 -9.82
C ASP A 6 -10.83 -15.06 -10.31
N ARG A 7 -10.91 -13.83 -9.77
CA ARG A 7 -9.95 -12.78 -10.10
C ARG A 7 -8.57 -13.05 -9.50
N TRP A 8 -8.52 -13.56 -8.27
CA TRP A 8 -7.29 -13.89 -7.57
C TRP A 8 -6.46 -14.92 -8.35
N ARG A 9 -7.11 -15.96 -8.87
CA ARG A 9 -6.45 -17.01 -9.68
C ARG A 9 -5.89 -16.49 -11.00
N GLN A 10 -6.33 -15.33 -11.49
CA GLN A 10 -5.82 -14.73 -12.73
C GLN A 10 -4.61 -13.83 -12.50
N LEU A 11 -4.18 -13.62 -11.26
CA LEU A 11 -3.01 -12.83 -10.96
C LEU A 11 -1.75 -13.65 -11.21
N ASP A 12 -0.87 -13.12 -12.05
CA ASP A 12 0.49 -13.65 -12.22
C ASP A 12 1.38 -13.04 -11.14
N TRP A 13 1.73 -13.85 -10.14
CA TRP A 13 2.52 -13.41 -9.00
C TRP A 13 3.97 -13.16 -9.36
N ASP A 14 4.52 -13.92 -10.31
CA ASP A 14 5.90 -13.75 -10.75
C ASP A 14 6.06 -12.46 -11.56
N ASP A 15 5.12 -12.16 -12.46
CA ASP A 15 5.07 -10.86 -13.16
C ASP A 15 4.98 -9.70 -12.16
N ILE A 16 4.04 -9.75 -11.22
CA ILE A 16 3.87 -8.69 -10.22
C ILE A 16 5.16 -8.49 -9.42
N ARG A 17 5.80 -9.59 -8.98
CA ARG A 17 7.06 -9.52 -8.22
C ARG A 17 8.17 -8.93 -9.07
N LEU A 18 8.34 -9.36 -10.31
CA LEU A 18 9.34 -8.83 -11.23
C LEU A 18 9.12 -7.34 -11.48
N ARG A 19 7.87 -6.93 -11.72
CA ARG A 19 7.51 -5.53 -11.95
C ARG A 19 7.79 -4.64 -10.75
N ILE A 20 7.50 -5.08 -9.53
CA ILE A 20 7.83 -4.32 -8.31
C ILE A 20 9.34 -4.20 -8.14
N ASN A 21 10.07 -5.32 -8.25
CA ASN A 21 11.52 -5.33 -8.04
C ASN A 21 12.29 -4.61 -9.17
N GLY A 22 11.71 -4.50 -10.36
CA GLY A 22 12.28 -3.80 -11.51
C GLY A 22 12.00 -2.29 -11.56
N LYS A 23 11.27 -1.72 -10.59
CA LYS A 23 11.04 -0.27 -10.55
C LYS A 23 12.31 0.50 -10.27
N THR A 24 12.39 1.67 -10.89
CA THR A 24 13.55 2.55 -10.80
C THR A 24 13.29 3.75 -9.89
N ALA A 25 14.36 4.47 -9.51
CA ALA A 25 14.26 5.74 -8.80
C ALA A 25 13.37 6.76 -9.57
N ALA A 26 13.48 6.81 -10.89
CA ALA A 26 12.66 7.68 -11.73
C ALA A 26 11.16 7.33 -11.67
N ASP A 27 10.83 6.03 -11.58
CA ASP A 27 9.45 5.59 -11.37
C ASP A 27 8.90 6.05 -10.02
N VAL A 28 9.73 5.97 -8.97
CA VAL A 28 9.38 6.42 -7.61
C VAL A 28 9.15 7.92 -7.59
N GLU A 29 10.02 8.71 -8.22
CA GLU A 29 9.89 10.16 -8.31
C GLU A 29 8.64 10.58 -9.08
N ARG A 30 8.35 9.90 -10.20
CA ARG A 30 7.10 10.10 -10.95
C ARG A 30 5.88 9.81 -10.07
N ALA A 31 5.88 8.67 -9.38
CA ALA A 31 4.80 8.28 -8.48
C ALA A 31 4.63 9.27 -7.31
N LEU A 32 5.73 9.77 -6.73
CA LEU A 32 5.75 10.74 -5.63
C LEU A 32 5.12 12.08 -6.00
N ASN A 33 5.21 12.48 -7.27
CA ASN A 33 4.66 13.74 -7.77
C ASN A 33 3.27 13.60 -8.41
N ALA A 34 2.76 12.38 -8.60
CA ALA A 34 1.46 12.14 -9.20
C ALA A 34 0.30 12.67 -8.32
N SER A 35 -0.67 13.36 -8.89
CA SER A 35 -1.86 13.85 -8.16
C SER A 35 -2.81 12.72 -7.75
N GLN A 36 -2.91 11.67 -8.56
CA GLN A 36 -3.63 10.42 -8.29
C GLN A 36 -2.70 9.24 -8.54
N LEU A 37 -2.64 8.32 -7.58
CA LEU A 37 -1.79 7.13 -7.68
C LEU A 37 -2.53 6.00 -8.40
N THR A 38 -1.87 5.42 -9.39
CA THR A 38 -2.33 4.20 -10.05
C THR A 38 -1.77 2.95 -9.36
N ARG A 39 -2.22 1.76 -9.79
CA ARG A 39 -1.66 0.49 -9.31
C ARG A 39 -0.16 0.36 -9.63
N ASP A 40 0.29 0.89 -10.77
CA ASP A 40 1.69 0.83 -11.17
C ASP A 40 2.56 1.77 -10.34
N ASP A 41 2.03 2.94 -9.99
CA ASP A 41 2.69 3.87 -9.06
C ASP A 41 2.84 3.25 -7.68
N MET A 42 1.83 2.53 -7.19
CA MET A 42 1.93 1.80 -5.93
C MET A 42 3.04 0.74 -5.97
N MET A 43 3.22 0.03 -7.10
CA MET A 43 4.34 -0.90 -7.26
C MET A 43 5.69 -0.17 -7.16
N ALA A 44 5.81 1.05 -7.71
CA ALA A 44 7.00 1.88 -7.56
C ALA A 44 7.25 2.27 -6.11
N LEU A 45 6.23 2.77 -5.39
CA LEU A 45 6.38 3.21 -4.01
C LEU A 45 6.65 2.07 -3.00
N LEU A 46 6.34 0.82 -3.37
CA LEU A 46 6.64 -0.38 -2.56
C LEU A 46 7.92 -1.11 -3.01
N SER A 47 8.58 -0.64 -4.07
CA SER A 47 9.78 -1.28 -4.61
C SER A 47 11.02 -1.07 -3.74
N PRO A 48 12.08 -1.89 -3.91
CA PRO A 48 13.36 -1.65 -3.25
C PRO A 48 13.95 -0.25 -3.55
N ALA A 49 13.71 0.28 -4.76
CA ALA A 49 14.16 1.60 -5.16
C ALA A 49 13.54 2.73 -4.32
N ALA A 50 12.36 2.51 -3.73
CA ALA A 50 11.69 3.48 -2.87
C ALA A 50 12.33 3.62 -1.47
N SER A 51 13.27 2.73 -1.09
CA SER A 51 13.91 2.76 0.23
C SER A 51 14.61 4.09 0.53
N GLY A 52 15.23 4.72 -0.47
CA GLY A 52 15.86 6.05 -0.35
C GLY A 52 14.87 7.22 -0.21
N TYR A 53 13.57 6.96 -0.40
CA TYR A 53 12.52 7.97 -0.49
C TYR A 53 11.53 7.91 0.70
N LEU A 54 11.83 7.11 1.73
CA LEU A 54 10.93 6.91 2.88
C LEU A 54 10.50 8.22 3.56
N GLU A 55 11.44 9.15 3.76
CA GLU A 55 11.11 10.44 4.37
C GLU A 55 10.17 11.28 3.48
N GLN A 56 10.40 11.28 2.16
CA GLN A 56 9.54 12.01 1.22
C GLN A 56 8.14 11.39 1.16
N LEU A 57 8.04 10.07 1.23
CA LEU A 57 6.79 9.32 1.39
C LEU A 57 6.07 9.69 2.68
N ALA A 58 6.79 9.70 3.81
CA ALA A 58 6.23 10.07 5.12
C ALA A 58 5.68 11.50 5.12
N GLN A 59 6.45 12.46 4.59
CA GLN A 59 6.01 13.85 4.45
C GLN A 59 4.77 13.97 3.56
N ARG A 60 4.74 13.26 2.42
CA ARG A 60 3.58 13.27 1.53
C ARG A 60 2.35 12.67 2.22
N ALA A 61 2.49 11.53 2.88
CA ALA A 61 1.42 10.91 3.64
C ALA A 61 0.90 11.84 4.74
N GLN A 62 1.78 12.49 5.49
CA GLN A 62 1.43 13.47 6.51
C GLN A 62 0.63 14.65 5.93
N ARG A 63 1.06 15.22 4.80
CA ARG A 63 0.33 16.31 4.12
C ARG A 63 -1.08 15.87 3.72
N LEU A 64 -1.22 14.67 3.11
CA LEU A 64 -2.51 14.13 2.71
C LEU A 64 -3.42 13.82 3.90
N THR A 65 -2.88 13.26 4.98
CA THR A 65 -3.61 13.02 6.23
C THR A 65 -4.11 14.33 6.81
N ARG A 66 -3.26 15.37 6.91
CA ARG A 66 -3.67 16.68 7.41
C ARG A 66 -4.71 17.38 6.53
N GLN A 67 -4.60 17.24 5.21
CA GLN A 67 -5.59 17.79 4.28
C GLN A 67 -6.99 17.19 4.51
N ARG A 68 -7.07 15.91 4.88
CA ARG A 68 -8.34 15.18 5.04
C ARG A 68 -8.87 15.18 6.47
N PHE A 69 -7.98 15.15 7.46
CA PHE A 69 -8.31 14.88 8.86
C PHE A 69 -7.81 15.97 9.83
N GLY A 70 -7.14 17.01 9.33
CA GLY A 70 -6.54 18.03 10.17
C GLY A 70 -5.43 17.46 11.06
N ASN A 71 -5.33 17.98 12.29
CA ASN A 71 -4.36 17.50 13.28
C ASN A 71 -5.00 16.55 14.31
N THR A 72 -6.20 16.04 14.05
CA THR A 72 -6.94 15.20 15.00
C THR A 72 -6.29 13.82 15.12
N VAL A 73 -6.10 13.38 16.36
CA VAL A 73 -5.69 12.01 16.70
C VAL A 73 -6.85 11.30 17.37
N SER A 74 -7.32 10.20 16.77
CA SER A 74 -8.42 9.40 17.33
C SER A 74 -7.88 8.35 18.28
N PHE A 75 -8.39 8.32 19.50
CA PHE A 75 -8.10 7.28 20.48
C PHE A 75 -9.20 6.21 20.46
N TYR A 76 -8.80 4.95 20.51
CA TYR A 76 -9.71 3.81 20.55
C TYR A 76 -9.12 2.74 21.48
N VAL A 77 -9.98 2.13 22.29
CA VAL A 77 -9.61 1.04 23.20
C VAL A 77 -10.36 -0.22 22.77
N PRO A 78 -9.70 -1.17 22.09
CA PRO A 78 -10.33 -2.43 21.74
C PRO A 78 -10.56 -3.31 22.97
N LEU A 79 -11.73 -3.94 23.06
CA LEU A 79 -12.03 -4.99 24.04
C LEU A 79 -12.19 -6.32 23.33
N TYR A 80 -11.18 -7.18 23.47
CA TYR A 80 -11.26 -8.57 23.00
C TYR A 80 -11.76 -9.45 24.15
N LEU A 81 -13.01 -9.94 24.02
CA LEU A 81 -13.66 -10.75 25.07
C LEU A 81 -13.29 -12.23 25.01
N SER A 82 -12.84 -12.71 23.85
CA SER A 82 -12.44 -14.10 23.64
C SER A 82 -11.43 -14.18 22.51
N ASN A 83 -10.53 -15.17 22.61
CA ASN A 83 -9.60 -15.58 21.57
C ASN A 83 -10.02 -16.91 20.91
N LEU A 84 -11.19 -17.46 21.25
CA LEU A 84 -11.71 -18.68 20.63
C LEU A 84 -12.02 -18.40 19.16
N CYS A 85 -11.32 -19.06 18.25
CA CYS A 85 -11.52 -18.98 16.82
C CYS A 85 -11.58 -20.40 16.24
N ALA A 86 -12.56 -20.67 15.38
CA ALA A 86 -12.68 -21.94 14.66
C ALA A 86 -11.95 -21.94 13.31
N ASN A 87 -11.41 -20.79 12.90
CA ASN A 87 -10.71 -20.63 11.64
C ASN A 87 -9.22 -20.91 11.82
N ASP A 88 -8.62 -21.50 10.79
CA ASP A 88 -7.17 -21.64 10.66
C ASP A 88 -6.66 -20.58 9.67
N CYS A 89 -5.97 -19.56 10.19
CA CYS A 89 -5.42 -18.46 9.41
C CYS A 89 -3.97 -18.80 9.03
N THR A 90 -3.77 -19.29 7.79
CA THR A 90 -2.45 -19.55 7.18
C THR A 90 -2.12 -18.56 6.06
#